data_AF-A0A9D7S8U1-F1
#
_entry.id   AF-A0A9D7S8U1-F1
#
_cell.length_a   1.000
_cell.length_b   1.000
_cell.length_c   1.000
_cell.angle_alpha   90.00
_cell.angle_beta   90.00
_cell.angle_gamma   90.00
#
_symmetry.space_group_name_H-M   'P 1'
#
loop_
_entity.id
_entity.type
_entity.pdbx_description
1 polymer ?
#
loop_
_entity_poly.entity_id
_entity_poly.type
_entity_poly.pdbx_seq_one_letter_code
_entity_poly.pdbx_strand_id
1 'polypeptide(L)' 'MNYQIIDLYGQQLITGTTINHSLSISMLPPGLYFLQIDHQVLRFIKK' A
#
# COMPACT_ATOMS: atom_id res chain seq x y z
N MET A 1 2.40 12.82 3.82
CA MET A 1 3.31 11.68 3.59
C MET A 1 2.78 10.89 2.41
N ASN A 2 3.59 10.70 1.38
CA ASN A 2 3.15 10.02 0.15
C ASN A 2 3.23 8.52 0.35
N TYR A 3 2.26 7.80 -0.17
CA TYR A 3 2.27 6.35 -0.17
C TYR A 3 1.89 5.78 -1.53
N GLN A 4 2.37 4.58 -1.80
CA GLN A 4 1.91 3.76 -2.91
C GLN A 4 1.76 2.30 -2.50
N ILE A 5 0.81 1.62 -3.12
CA ILE A 5 0.60 0.18 -2.95
C ILE A 5 0.93 -0.51 -4.25
N ILE A 6 1.76 -1.52 -4.14
CA ILE A 6 2.26 -2.31 -5.25
C ILE A 6 1.87 -3.77 -5.01
N ASP A 7 1.44 -4.47 -6.05
CA ASP A 7 1.17 -5.90 -5.98
C ASP A 7 2.46 -6.75 -6.01
N LEU A 8 2.30 -8.07 -5.93
CA LEU A 8 3.41 -9.01 -5.97
C LEU A 8 4.15 -9.08 -7.33
N TYR A 9 3.55 -8.53 -8.38
CA TYR A 9 4.12 -8.44 -9.72
C TYR A 9 4.80 -7.09 -9.99
N GLY A 10 4.80 -6.19 -9.02
CA GLY A 10 5.38 -4.86 -9.17
C GLY A 10 4.43 -3.83 -9.80
N GLN A 11 3.14 -4.14 -9.99
CA GLN A 11 2.17 -3.17 -10.50
C GLN A 11 1.72 -2.22 -9.39
N GLN A 12 1.82 -0.92 -9.67
CA GLN A 12 1.30 0.12 -8.81
C GLN A 12 -0.24 0.14 -8.90
N LEU A 13 -0.91 -0.10 -7.78
CA LEU A 13 -2.37 -0.17 -7.69
C LEU A 13 -3.00 1.12 -7.14
N ILE A 14 -2.40 1.69 -6.10
CA ILE A 14 -2.95 2.84 -5.37
C ILE A 14 -1.82 3.81 -5.05
N THR A 15 -2.09 5.11 -5.17
CA THR A 15 -1.21 6.18 -4.69
C THR A 15 -2.01 7.21 -3.93
N GLY A 16 -1.43 7.82 -2.90
CA GLY A 16 -2.09 8.91 -2.21
C GLY A 16 -1.22 9.58 -1.16
N THR A 17 -1.87 10.45 -0.37
CA THR A 17 -1.27 11.19 0.73
C THR A 17 -1.97 10.85 2.04
N THR A 18 -1.23 10.52 3.10
CA THR A 18 -1.76 10.42 4.47
C THR A 18 -1.31 11.60 5.32
N ILE A 19 -2.19 12.04 6.23
CA ILE A 19 -2.00 13.21 7.10
C ILE A 19 -1.61 12.81 8.53
N ASN A 20 -1.91 11.58 8.98
CA ASN A 20 -1.71 11.12 10.38
C ASN A 20 -1.19 9.67 10.49
N HIS A 21 -0.44 9.17 9.51
CA HIS A 21 0.00 7.75 9.43
C HIS A 21 -1.12 6.70 9.40
N SER A 22 -2.39 7.13 9.40
CA SER A 22 -3.54 6.28 9.21
C SER A 22 -3.79 6.08 7.71
N LEU A 23 -3.94 4.83 7.31
CA LEU A 23 -4.28 4.44 5.94
C LEU A 23 -5.37 3.37 6.00
N SER A 24 -6.51 3.64 5.38
CA SER A 24 -7.59 2.68 5.21
C SER A 24 -7.63 2.21 3.77
N ILE A 25 -7.44 0.90 3.56
CA ILE A 25 -7.42 0.28 2.23
C ILE A 25 -8.55 -0.74 2.17
N SER A 26 -9.68 -0.34 1.63
CA SER A 26 -10.88 -1.18 1.59
C SER A 26 -11.05 -1.97 0.30
N MET A 27 -10.44 -1.54 -0.80
CA MET A 27 -10.70 -2.07 -2.15
C MET A 27 -9.54 -2.89 -2.76
N LEU A 28 -8.85 -3.70 -1.95
CA LEU A 28 -7.87 -4.66 -2.47
C LEU A 28 -8.44 -6.08 -2.43
N PRO A 29 -8.34 -6.85 -3.53
CA PRO A 29 -8.65 -8.27 -3.49
C PRO A 29 -7.70 -9.02 -2.54
N PRO A 30 -8.05 -10.23 -2.07
CA PRO A 30 -7.14 -11.03 -1.26
C PRO A 30 -5.82 -11.26 -1.99
N GLY A 31 -4.70 -11.08 -1.30
CA GLY A 31 -3.39 -11.12 -1.93
C GLY A 31 -2.26 -10.55 -1.10
N LEU A 32 -1.04 -10.63 -1.65
CA LEU A 32 0.18 -10.07 -1.07
C LEU A 32 0.46 -8.70 -1.69
N TYR A 33 0.76 -7.72 -0.85
CA TYR A 33 0.99 -6.35 -1.27
C TYR A 33 2.18 -5.71 -0.55
N PHE A 34 2.71 -4.67 -1.17
CA PHE A 34 3.76 -3.81 -0.64
C PHE A 34 3.24 -2.38 -0.52
N LEU A 35 3.21 -1.87 0.71
CA LEU A 35 2.95 -0.48 1.01
C LEU A 35 4.29 0.25 1.10
N GLN A 36 4.55 1.14 0.16
CA GLN A 36 5.72 2.01 0.19
C GLN A 36 5.29 3.37 0.71
N ILE A 37 5.99 3.86 1.73
CA ILE A 37 5.75 5.15 2.37
C ILE A 37 7.11 5.83 2.54
N ASP A 38 7.30 6.96 1.87
CA ASP A 38 8.59 7.66 1.78
C ASP A 38 9.76 6.68 1.47
N HIS A 39 10.64 6.39 2.44
CA HIS A 39 11.79 5.47 2.31
C HIS A 39 11.57 4.09 2.96
N GLN A 40 10.34 3.76 3.35
CA GLN A 40 10.00 2.50 4.02
C GLN A 40 9.10 1.63 3.14
N VAL A 41 9.30 0.32 3.23
CA VAL A 41 8.48 -0.68 2.54
C VAL A 41 7.92 -1.66 3.56
N LEU A 42 6.59 -1.75 3.63
CA LEU A 42 5.87 -2.68 4.48
C LEU A 42 5.17 -3.73 3.62
N ARG A 43 5.31 -4.99 4.01
CA ARG A 43 4.62 -6.11 3.36
C ARG A 43 3.39 -6.49 4.15
N PHE A 44 2.25 -6.64 3.50
CA PHE A 44 1.01 -7.09 4.15
C PHE A 44 0.22 -8.06 3.28
N ILE A 45 -0.56 -8.92 3.93
CA ILE A 45 -1.46 -9.88 3.27
C ILE A 45 -2.90 -9.41 3.53
N LYS A 46 -3.65 -9.19 2.46
CA LYS A 46 -5.10 -8.99 2.53
C LYS A 46 -5.77 -10.37 2.51
N LYS A 47 -6.48 -10.71 3.58
CA LYS A 47 -7.37 -11.88 3.64
C LYS A 47 -8.73 -11.54 3.04
#